data_AF-A0A2P5Y8D4-F1
#
_entry.id   AF-A0A2P5Y8D4-F1
#
_cell.length_a   1.000
_cell.length_b   1.000
_cell.length_c   1.000
_cell.angle_alpha   90.00
_cell.angle_beta   90.00
_cell.angle_gamma   90.00
#
_symmetry.space_group_name_H-M   'P 1'
#
loop_
_entity.id
_entity.type
_entity.pdbx_description
1 polymer ?
#
loop_
_entity_poly.entity_id
_entity_poly.type
_entity_poly.pdbx_seq_one_letter_code
_entity_poly.pdbx_strand_id
1 'polypeptide(L)'
;MSIACAKNLSKFSNPEDGFSELSPDLLEAAIAHCQLIVVSKYIEKLQQDIPGKGVKRQLEILCNVYALHLLHKHLGDFVTTSCITPKQGALANEQLRLLYSQVRPNAITLVDAFNYTDHYLGSVLGCYNGNVYQRLYEEAWKDPLNDTVVPDGYLEYVRPILKQHIRTARL
;
A
#
# COMPACT_ATOMS: atom_id res chain seq x y z
N MET A 1 -15.84 9.72 16.65
CA MET A 1 -16.69 8.92 15.75
C MET A 1 -17.48 7.83 16.48
N SER A 2 -16.87 6.87 17.17
CA SER A 2 -17.60 5.76 17.85
C SER A 2 -18.74 6.21 18.79
N ILE A 3 -18.52 7.24 19.61
CA ILE A 3 -19.56 7.81 20.49
C ILE A 3 -20.69 8.47 19.67
N ALA A 4 -20.36 9.07 18.53
CA ALA A 4 -21.35 9.69 17.64
C ALA A 4 -22.21 8.62 16.95
N CYS A 5 -21.59 7.53 16.46
CA CYS A 5 -22.32 6.39 15.89
C CYS A 5 -23.28 5.77 16.91
N ALA A 6 -22.84 5.53 18.15
CA ALA A 6 -23.69 5.01 19.21
C ALA A 6 -24.89 5.93 19.54
N LYS A 7 -24.65 7.25 19.60
CA LYS A 7 -25.71 8.25 19.82
C LYS A 7 -26.68 8.38 18.63
N ASN A 8 -26.21 8.12 17.41
CA ASN A 8 -27.07 8.14 16.23
C ASN A 8 -27.91 6.87 16.15
N LEU A 9 -27.32 5.72 16.48
CA LEU A 9 -28.03 4.45 16.54
C LEU A 9 -29.18 4.47 17.55
N SER A 10 -29.00 5.12 18.71
CA SER A 10 -30.05 5.25 19.73
C SER A 10 -31.23 6.14 19.33
N LYS A 11 -31.17 6.83 18.18
CA LYS A 11 -32.29 7.65 17.66
C LYS A 11 -33.27 6.83 16.83
N PHE A 12 -32.90 5.63 16.41
CA PHE A 12 -33.76 4.75 15.63
C PHE A 12 -34.69 3.96 16.54
N SER A 13 -35.95 3.82 16.12
CA SER A 13 -36.95 3.02 16.85
C SER A 13 -36.64 1.53 16.78
N ASN A 14 -36.16 1.05 15.63
CA ASN A 14 -35.68 -0.31 15.41
C ASN A 14 -34.14 -0.30 15.35
N PRO A 15 -33.44 -1.02 16.25
CA PRO A 15 -31.98 -1.11 16.26
C PRO A 15 -31.39 -1.72 14.99
N GLU A 16 -32.05 -2.70 14.37
CA GLU A 16 -31.52 -3.38 13.18
C GLU A 16 -31.52 -2.47 11.95
N ASP A 17 -32.61 -1.72 11.77
CA ASP A 17 -32.72 -0.74 10.68
C ASP A 17 -31.65 0.37 10.86
N GLY A 18 -31.49 0.89 12.08
CA GLY A 18 -30.46 1.87 12.39
C GLY A 18 -29.04 1.35 12.18
N PHE A 19 -28.79 0.07 12.45
CA PHE A 19 -27.50 -0.57 12.21
C PHE A 19 -27.21 -0.71 10.71
N SER A 20 -28.22 -1.09 9.91
CA SER A 20 -28.10 -1.19 8.45
C SER A 20 -27.80 0.17 7.82
N GLU A 21 -28.56 1.21 8.21
CA GLU A 21 -28.39 2.58 7.72
C GLU A 21 -27.02 3.18 8.10
N LEU A 22 -26.54 2.95 9.32
CA LEU A 22 -25.26 3.47 9.83
C LEU A 22 -24.08 2.52 9.57
N SER A 23 -24.26 1.46 8.79
CA SER A 23 -23.22 0.46 8.55
C SER A 23 -21.89 1.02 8.02
N PRO A 24 -21.85 2.05 7.14
CA PRO A 24 -20.59 2.66 6.72
C PRO A 24 -19.86 3.37 7.87
N ASP A 25 -20.58 4.15 8.69
CA ASP A 25 -20.00 4.85 9.84
C ASP A 25 -19.46 3.88 10.90
N LEU A 26 -20.19 2.78 11.11
CA LEU A 26 -19.78 1.71 12.02
C LEU A 26 -18.50 1.02 11.54
N LEU A 27 -18.36 0.80 10.23
CA LEU A 27 -17.15 0.25 9.63
C LEU A 27 -15.96 1.21 9.81
N GLU A 28 -16.14 2.50 9.55
CA GLU A 28 -15.07 3.49 9.75
C GLU A 28 -14.64 3.57 11.23
N ALA A 29 -15.60 3.54 12.16
CA ALA A 29 -15.30 3.49 13.59
C ALA A 29 -14.53 2.22 13.99
N ALA A 30 -14.89 1.06 13.41
CA ALA A 30 -14.19 -0.20 13.64
C ALA A 30 -12.75 -0.16 13.07
N ILE A 31 -12.57 0.38 11.87
CA ILE A 31 -11.25 0.55 11.25
C ILE A 31 -10.38 1.47 12.12
N ALA A 32 -10.91 2.61 12.57
CA ALA A 32 -10.18 3.52 13.45
C ALA A 32 -9.74 2.85 14.76
N HIS A 33 -10.58 1.98 15.33
CA HIS A 33 -10.23 1.19 16.51
C HIS A 33 -9.11 0.18 16.23
N CYS A 34 -9.17 -0.55 15.11
CA CYS A 34 -8.12 -1.48 14.70
C CYS A 34 -6.78 -0.74 14.48
N GLN A 35 -6.81 0.41 13.81
CA GLN A 35 -5.63 1.25 13.60
C GLN A 35 -5.01 1.72 14.92
N LEU A 36 -5.83 2.14 15.88
CA LEU A 36 -5.38 2.51 17.23
C LEU A 36 -4.66 1.36 17.93
N ILE A 37 -5.17 0.13 17.81
CA ILE A 37 -4.53 -1.06 18.38
C ILE A 37 -3.15 -1.26 17.76
N VAL A 38 -3.04 -1.20 16.43
CA VAL A 38 -1.74 -1.38 15.74
C VAL A 38 -0.73 -0.32 16.19
N VAL A 39 -1.12 0.96 16.24
CA VAL A 39 -0.23 2.04 16.70
C VAL A 39 0.17 1.83 18.16
N SER A 40 -0.78 1.49 19.03
CA SER A 40 -0.52 1.25 20.46
C SER A 40 0.46 0.10 20.66
N LYS A 41 0.26 -1.02 19.97
CA LYS A 41 1.16 -2.18 20.05
C LYS A 41 2.54 -1.89 19.50
N TYR A 42 2.65 -1.04 18.49
CA TYR A 42 3.95 -0.66 17.97
C TYR A 42 4.71 0.24 18.96
N ILE A 43 4.03 1.19 19.61
CA ILE A 43 4.60 2.01 20.69
C ILE A 43 5.01 1.14 21.89
N GLU A 44 4.14 0.21 22.32
CA GLU A 44 4.46 -0.76 23.38
C GLU A 44 5.72 -1.58 23.03
N LYS A 45 5.86 -2.01 21.76
CA LYS A 45 7.05 -2.74 21.33
C LYS A 45 8.32 -1.90 21.45
N LEU A 46 8.26 -0.60 21.16
CA LEU A 46 9.39 0.32 21.28
C LEU A 46 9.82 0.61 22.72
N GLN A 47 8.93 0.41 23.70
CA GLN A 47 9.27 0.54 25.12
C GLN A 47 10.15 -0.61 25.62
N GLN A 48 10.16 -1.74 24.92
CA GLN A 48 11.01 -2.89 25.26
C GLN A 48 12.49 -2.61 24.93
N ASP A 49 13.37 -3.46 25.48
CA ASP A 49 14.77 -3.47 25.09
C ASP A 49 14.92 -4.11 23.71
N ILE A 50 15.52 -3.37 22.77
CA ILE A 50 15.71 -3.78 21.38
C ILE A 50 17.22 -3.70 21.10
N PRO A 51 17.91 -4.86 21.00
CA PRO A 51 19.33 -4.88 20.79
C PRO A 51 19.69 -4.40 19.38
N GLY A 52 20.90 -3.86 19.24
CA GLY A 52 21.46 -3.43 17.97
C GLY A 52 21.57 -1.91 17.84
N LYS A 53 22.75 -1.44 17.43
CA LYS A 53 23.06 -0.01 17.29
C LYS A 53 22.15 0.61 16.22
N GLY A 54 21.28 1.53 16.63
CA GLY A 54 20.40 2.27 15.72
C GLY A 54 19.13 1.52 15.30
N VAL A 55 18.96 0.24 15.65
CA VAL A 55 17.76 -0.54 15.29
C VAL A 55 16.50 0.10 15.89
N LYS A 56 16.51 0.33 17.21
CA LYS A 56 15.40 1.00 17.91
C LYS A 56 15.04 2.35 17.29
N ARG A 57 16.05 3.16 16.94
CA ARG A 57 15.85 4.46 16.28
C ARG A 57 15.15 4.33 14.93
N GLN A 58 15.51 3.35 14.11
CA GLN A 58 14.83 3.13 12.82
C GLN A 58 13.38 2.68 13.02
N LEU A 59 13.14 1.80 14.00
CA LEU A 59 11.78 1.36 14.33
C LEU A 59 10.92 2.50 14.90
N GLU A 60 11.49 3.41 15.69
CA GLU A 60 10.82 4.63 16.16
C GLU A 60 10.42 5.54 15.00
N ILE A 61 11.32 5.73 14.02
CA ILE A 61 11.02 6.51 12.82
C ILE A 61 9.86 5.85 12.04
N LEU A 62 9.91 4.53 11.82
CA LEU A 62 8.83 3.81 11.13
C LEU A 62 7.50 3.89 11.88
N CYS A 63 7.52 3.82 13.22
CA CYS A 63 6.32 3.99 14.05
C CYS A 63 5.71 5.37 13.87
N ASN A 64 6.53 6.42 13.90
CA ASN A 64 6.07 7.77 13.67
C ASN A 64 5.57 7.98 12.24
N VAL A 65 6.22 7.38 11.24
CA VAL A 65 5.75 7.41 9.84
C VAL A 65 4.36 6.76 9.73
N TYR A 66 4.18 5.57 10.32
CA TYR A 66 2.89 4.87 10.28
C TYR A 66 1.78 5.68 10.95
N ALA A 67 2.02 6.16 12.18
CA ALA A 67 1.04 6.92 12.94
C ALA A 67 0.68 8.26 12.25
N LEU A 68 1.67 9.01 11.78
CA LEU A 68 1.44 10.30 11.12
C LEU A 68 0.84 10.14 9.72
N HIS A 69 1.16 9.05 9.01
CA HIS A 69 0.50 8.73 7.74
C HIS A 69 -0.99 8.46 7.96
N LEU A 70 -1.37 7.70 9.00
CA LEU A 70 -2.77 7.48 9.35
C LEU A 70 -3.47 8.77 9.74
N LEU A 71 -2.82 9.62 10.55
CA LEU A 71 -3.34 10.94 10.91
C LEU A 71 -3.58 11.80 9.67
N HIS A 72 -2.64 11.81 8.72
CA HIS A 72 -2.79 12.57 7.49
C HIS A 72 -3.93 12.03 6.61
N LYS A 73 -4.00 10.70 6.43
CA LYS A 73 -5.03 10.03 5.62
C LYS A 73 -6.44 10.25 6.17
N HIS A 74 -6.59 10.23 7.50
CA HIS A 74 -7.85 10.34 8.21
C HIS A 74 -8.01 11.70 8.92
N LEU A 75 -7.38 12.77 8.40
CA LEU A 75 -7.31 14.06 9.11
C LEU A 75 -8.68 14.64 9.48
N GLY A 76 -9.71 14.42 8.66
CA GLY A 76 -11.08 14.83 8.94
C GLY A 76 -11.59 14.27 10.27
N ASP A 77 -11.34 12.99 10.53
CA ASP A 77 -11.79 12.30 11.74
C ASP A 77 -11.13 12.88 12.99
N PHE A 78 -9.84 13.25 12.90
CA PHE A 78 -9.12 13.87 14.01
C PHE A 78 -9.59 15.30 14.25
N VAL A 79 -9.82 16.09 13.20
CA VAL A 79 -10.28 17.48 13.33
C VAL A 79 -11.69 17.55 13.90
N THR A 80 -12.59 16.63 13.52
CA THR A 80 -13.97 16.59 14.06
C THR A 80 -14.02 16.34 15.56
N THR A 81 -13.00 15.69 16.15
CA THR A 81 -12.91 15.53 17.61
C THR A 81 -12.55 16.82 18.36
N SER A 82 -12.14 17.89 17.65
CA SER A 82 -11.57 19.11 18.23
C SER A 82 -10.30 18.90 19.08
N CYS A 83 -9.76 17.68 19.15
CA CYS A 83 -8.50 17.38 19.83
C CYS A 83 -7.29 17.85 19.02
N ILE A 84 -7.41 17.89 17.69
CA ILE A 84 -6.36 18.33 16.77
C ILE A 84 -6.90 19.48 15.91
N THR A 85 -6.15 20.57 15.89
CA THR A 85 -6.43 21.71 15.02
C THR A 85 -5.86 21.48 13.61
N PRO A 86 -6.41 22.13 12.57
CA PRO A 86 -5.84 22.07 11.22
C PRO A 86 -4.36 22.48 11.17
N LYS A 87 -3.94 23.43 12.01
CA LYS A 87 -2.54 23.84 12.15
C LYS A 87 -1.65 22.73 12.68
N GLN A 88 -2.10 21.99 13.69
CA GLN A 88 -1.39 20.80 14.19
C GLN A 88 -1.35 19.68 13.15
N GLY A 89 -2.43 19.49 12.38
CA GLY A 89 -2.45 18.57 11.24
C GLY A 89 -1.42 18.94 10.16
N ALA A 90 -1.23 20.23 9.87
CA ALA A 90 -0.20 20.70 8.95
C ALA A 90 1.22 20.43 9.47
N LEU A 91 1.46 20.66 10.78
CA LEU A 91 2.74 20.33 11.43
C LEU A 91 3.02 18.82 11.41
N ALA A 92 2.00 17.99 11.62
CA ALA A 92 2.12 16.53 11.52
C ALA A 92 2.56 16.09 10.10
N ASN A 93 2.02 16.73 9.07
CA ASN A 93 2.42 16.46 7.68
C ASN A 93 3.84 16.95 7.37
N GLU A 94 4.27 18.08 7.94
CA GLU A 94 5.66 18.53 7.86
C GLU A 94 6.62 17.53 8.52
N GLN A 95 6.28 17.06 9.72
CA GLN A 95 7.05 16.03 10.41
C GLN A 95 7.11 14.73 9.61
N LEU A 96 6.01 14.32 8.98
CA LEU A 96 5.97 13.13 8.13
C LEU A 96 6.97 13.24 6.96
N ARG A 97 7.05 14.39 6.29
CA ARG A 97 8.03 14.64 5.22
C ARG A 97 9.49 14.55 5.72
N LEU A 98 9.76 15.09 6.90
CA LEU A 98 11.08 14.99 7.53
C LEU A 98 11.44 13.54 7.86
N LEU A 99 10.48 12.76 8.35
CA LEU A 99 10.70 11.34 8.63
C LEU A 99 10.95 10.52 7.36
N TYR A 100 10.25 10.78 6.25
CA TYR A 100 10.56 10.14 4.97
C TYR A 100 12.01 10.38 4.54
N SER A 101 12.51 11.60 4.73
CA SER A 101 13.91 11.94 4.44
C SER A 101 14.89 11.15 5.33
N GLN A 102 14.51 10.86 6.59
CA GLN A 102 15.31 10.05 7.51
C GLN A 102 15.27 8.55 7.20
N VAL A 103 14.14 8.03 6.70
CA VAL A 103 14.00 6.63 6.28
C VAL A 103 14.77 6.36 4.99
N ARG A 104 14.76 7.31 4.05
CA ARG A 104 15.35 7.16 2.70
C ARG A 104 16.76 6.53 2.65
N PRO A 105 17.75 6.92 3.47
CA PRO A 105 19.07 6.29 3.44
C PRO A 105 19.07 4.83 3.92
N ASN A 106 18.10 4.43 4.75
CA ASN A 106 18.01 3.08 5.33
C ASN A 106 16.95 2.21 4.64
N ALA A 107 16.23 2.73 3.64
CA ALA A 107 15.08 2.04 3.03
C ALA A 107 15.44 0.66 2.48
N ILE A 108 16.59 0.53 1.80
CA ILE A 108 17.09 -0.74 1.27
C ILE A 108 17.44 -1.70 2.42
N THR A 109 18.24 -1.24 3.40
CA THR A 109 18.63 -2.07 4.54
C THR A 109 17.44 -2.55 5.39
N LEU A 110 16.34 -1.78 5.43
CA LEU A 110 15.12 -2.15 6.15
C LEU A 110 14.38 -3.29 5.46
N VAL A 111 14.36 -3.34 4.13
CA VAL A 111 13.74 -4.45 3.38
C VAL A 111 14.68 -5.65 3.29
N ASP A 112 16.00 -5.43 3.25
CA ASP A 112 16.99 -6.51 3.32
C ASP A 112 16.93 -7.27 4.65
N ALA A 113 16.50 -6.62 5.73
CA ALA A 113 16.31 -7.26 7.04
C ALA A 113 15.23 -8.35 7.04
N PHE A 114 14.37 -8.43 6.03
CA PHE A 114 13.45 -9.56 5.83
C PHE A 114 14.17 -10.84 5.40
N ASN A 115 15.40 -10.71 4.89
CA ASN A 115 16.29 -11.81 4.52
C ASN A 115 15.63 -12.79 3.52
N TYR A 116 14.89 -12.24 2.55
CA TYR A 116 14.30 -13.01 1.47
C TYR A 116 15.34 -13.36 0.40
N THR A 117 15.30 -14.59 -0.09
CA THR A 117 16.12 -15.01 -1.23
C THR A 117 15.45 -14.58 -2.53
N ASP A 118 16.25 -14.34 -3.59
CA ASP A 118 15.73 -14.06 -4.94
C ASP A 118 14.74 -15.15 -5.41
N HIS A 119 15.01 -16.42 -5.05
CA HIS A 119 14.13 -17.54 -5.36
C HIS A 119 12.77 -17.43 -4.67
N TYR A 120 12.75 -17.07 -3.39
CA TYR A 120 11.50 -16.86 -2.65
C TYR A 120 10.75 -15.62 -3.15
N LEU A 121 11.48 -14.54 -3.43
CA LEU A 121 10.89 -13.28 -3.86
C LEU A 121 10.29 -13.38 -5.27
N GLY A 122 10.88 -14.18 -6.16
CA GLY A 122 10.38 -14.43 -7.51
C GLY A 122 10.24 -13.16 -8.35
N SER A 123 11.00 -12.10 -8.03
CA SER A 123 10.86 -10.77 -8.64
C SER A 123 12.15 -10.35 -9.32
N VAL A 124 12.05 -10.08 -10.63
CA VAL A 124 13.16 -9.55 -11.42
C VAL A 124 13.52 -8.13 -11.00
N LEU A 125 12.51 -7.30 -10.70
CA LEU A 125 12.68 -5.92 -10.24
C LEU A 125 13.25 -5.85 -8.83
N GLY A 126 12.94 -6.84 -8.00
CA GLY A 126 13.40 -6.95 -6.62
C GLY A 126 14.70 -7.73 -6.45
N CYS A 127 15.49 -7.93 -7.51
CA CYS A 127 16.71 -8.73 -7.41
C CYS A 127 17.72 -8.12 -6.43
N TYR A 128 18.27 -8.94 -5.55
CA TYR A 128 19.15 -8.49 -4.46
C TYR A 128 20.38 -7.72 -4.97
N ASN A 129 20.95 -8.15 -6.10
CA ASN A 129 22.15 -7.53 -6.68
C ASN A 129 21.86 -6.26 -7.50
N GLY A 130 20.60 -5.85 -7.65
CA GLY A 130 20.20 -4.68 -8.43
C GLY A 130 20.40 -4.79 -9.94
N ASN A 131 20.76 -5.97 -10.47
CA ASN A 131 20.93 -6.18 -11.92
C ASN A 131 19.58 -6.39 -12.62
N VAL A 132 18.72 -5.37 -12.57
CA VAL A 132 17.32 -5.45 -13.01
C VAL A 132 17.21 -5.52 -14.53
N TYR A 133 17.85 -4.61 -15.26
CA TYR A 133 17.63 -4.47 -16.71
C TYR A 133 18.08 -5.69 -17.51
N GLN A 134 19.25 -6.25 -17.16
CA GLN A 134 19.73 -7.45 -17.82
C GLN A 134 18.80 -8.64 -17.55
N ARG A 135 18.40 -8.85 -16.29
CA ARG A 135 17.48 -9.94 -15.94
C ARG A 135 16.10 -9.76 -16.58
N LEU A 136 15.58 -8.54 -16.69
CA LEU A 136 14.32 -8.28 -17.39
C LEU A 136 14.41 -8.70 -18.87
N TYR A 137 15.54 -8.40 -19.51
CA TYR A 137 15.78 -8.81 -20.88
C TYR A 137 15.87 -10.33 -21.01
N GLU A 138 16.62 -10.99 -20.11
CA GLU A 138 16.74 -12.45 -20.07
C GLU A 138 15.41 -13.15 -19.81
N GLU A 139 14.56 -12.63 -18.92
CA GLU A 139 13.23 -13.18 -18.66
C GLU A 139 12.27 -12.95 -19.84
N ALA A 140 12.33 -11.79 -20.50
CA ALA A 140 11.51 -11.54 -21.69
C ALA A 140 11.77 -12.58 -22.79
N TRP A 141 13.03 -12.98 -23.00
CA TRP A 141 13.40 -14.01 -23.98
C TRP A 141 12.85 -15.40 -23.68
N LYS A 142 12.45 -15.68 -22.44
CA LYS A 142 11.87 -16.97 -22.05
C LYS A 142 10.38 -17.05 -22.32
N ASP A 143 9.74 -15.94 -22.69
CA ASP A 143 8.33 -15.94 -23.04
C ASP A 143 8.10 -16.81 -24.29
N PRO A 144 7.17 -17.79 -24.27
CA PRO A 144 6.91 -18.66 -25.41
C PRO A 144 6.54 -17.92 -26.70
N LEU A 145 6.04 -16.68 -26.60
CA LEU A 145 5.74 -15.85 -27.78
C LEU A 145 7.00 -15.47 -28.56
N ASN A 146 8.17 -15.54 -27.92
CA ASN A 146 9.47 -15.24 -28.53
C ASN A 146 10.16 -16.49 -29.12
N ASP A 147 9.53 -17.67 -29.08
CA ASP A 147 10.07 -18.90 -29.68
C ASP A 147 10.21 -18.78 -31.22
N THR A 148 9.37 -17.96 -31.86
CA THR A 148 9.42 -17.70 -33.29
C THR A 148 9.44 -16.21 -33.59
N VAL A 149 10.31 -15.79 -34.53
CA VAL A 149 10.39 -14.38 -34.98
C VAL A 149 9.11 -13.95 -35.69
N VAL A 150 8.46 -14.87 -36.40
CA VAL A 150 7.15 -14.66 -37.02
C VAL A 150 6.12 -15.35 -36.13
N PRO A 151 5.13 -14.63 -35.57
CA PRO A 151 4.14 -15.22 -34.68
C PRO A 151 3.19 -16.13 -35.45
N ASP A 152 2.68 -17.15 -34.76
CA ASP A 152 1.59 -17.97 -35.27
C ASP A 152 0.35 -17.09 -35.58
N GLY A 153 -0.37 -17.42 -36.66
CA GLY A 153 -1.46 -16.59 -37.17
C GLY A 153 -1.04 -15.42 -38.07
N TYR A 154 0.27 -15.15 -38.24
CA TYR A 154 0.72 -14.09 -39.16
C TYR A 154 0.27 -14.36 -40.61
N LEU A 155 0.36 -15.60 -41.10
CA LEU A 155 0.04 -15.93 -42.48
C LEU A 155 -1.46 -15.87 -42.77
N GLU A 156 -2.26 -16.25 -41.79
CA GLU A 156 -3.72 -16.42 -41.85
C GLU A 156 -4.44 -15.10 -41.64
N TYR A 157 -3.99 -14.29 -40.67
CA TYR A 157 -4.75 -13.14 -40.18
C TYR A 157 -4.07 -11.81 -40.48
N VAL A 158 -2.74 -11.73 -40.39
CA VAL A 158 -2.02 -10.45 -40.51
C VAL A 158 -1.61 -10.18 -41.97
N ARG A 159 -1.01 -11.16 -42.64
CA ARG A 159 -0.52 -11.05 -44.01
C ARG A 159 -1.62 -10.71 -45.03
N PRO A 160 -2.85 -11.28 -44.98
CA PRO A 160 -3.89 -10.94 -45.93
C PRO A 160 -4.38 -9.49 -45.77
N ILE A 161 -4.44 -8.98 -44.53
CA ILE A 161 -4.79 -7.58 -44.24
C ILE A 161 -3.73 -6.65 -44.82
N LEU A 162 -2.44 -6.89 -44.52
CA LEU A 162 -1.33 -6.06 -45.01
C LEU A 162 -1.24 -6.03 -46.54
N LYS A 163 -1.55 -7.16 -47.20
CA LYS A 163 -1.55 -7.26 -48.67
C LYS A 163 -2.88 -6.89 -49.32
N GLN A 164 -3.85 -6.37 -48.57
CA GLN A 164 -5.21 -6.04 -49.06
C GLN A 164 -5.93 -7.20 -49.77
N HIS A 165 -5.56 -8.45 -49.46
CA HIS A 165 -6.27 -9.67 -49.90
C HIS A 165 -7.37 -10.03 -48.91
N ILE A 166 -8.11 -9.05 -48.41
CA ILE A 166 -9.28 -9.29 -47.57
C ILE A 166 -10.37 -9.80 -48.51
N ARG A 167 -10.71 -11.09 -48.41
CA ARG A 167 -11.97 -11.56 -48.99
C ARG A 167 -13.08 -10.87 -48.22
N THR A 168 -13.59 -9.76 -48.74
CA THR A 168 -14.87 -9.21 -48.30
C THR A 168 -15.86 -10.34 -48.46
N ALA A 169 -16.42 -10.85 -47.36
CA ALA A 169 -17.55 -11.76 -47.43
C ALA A 169 -18.61 -11.04 -48.26
N ARG A 170 -18.89 -11.54 -49.47
CA ARG A 170 -20.03 -11.09 -50.26
C ARG A 170 -21.27 -11.49 -49.46
N LEU A 171 -21.95 -10.50 -48.90
CA LEU A 171 -23.35 -10.61 -48.48
C LEU A 171 -24.22 -11.02 -49.67
#